data_AF-A0A379AZG3-F1
#
_entry.id   AF-A0A379AZG3-F1
#
_cell.length_a   1.000
_cell.length_b   1.000
_cell.length_c   1.000
_cell.angle_alpha   90.00
_cell.angle_beta   90.00
_cell.angle_gamma   90.00
#
_symmetry.space_group_name_H-M   'P 1'
#
loop_
_entity.id
_entity.type
_entity.pdbx_description
1 polymer ?
#
loop_
_entity_poly.entity_id
_entity_poly.type
_entity_poly.pdbx_seq_one_letter_code
_entity_poly.pdbx_strand_id
1 'polypeptide(L)'
;MFKIISISVLSAFLVACSSLTSYVPFMDNEKKVIDLDKEKIDKKSYASAYAATVQTYSGRVNEDYDVNSFASGANDWYLNRILVPIEEVKAKLYQGGGVDSQVYAYYSGVVFASELQNNFNRLSANCWSQISQPSATQGIYDAMRDLQKGQPRSLDEGYIAEGSDQVLKVCTGK
;
A
#
# COMPACT_ATOMS: atom_id res chain seq x y z
N MET A 1 31.78 43.66 47.53
CA MET A 1 31.75 44.93 46.79
C MET A 1 31.88 44.63 45.30
N PHE A 2 30.87 45.04 44.52
CA PHE A 2 30.82 45.28 43.06
C PHE A 2 31.44 44.27 42.07
N LYS A 3 30.85 43.91 40.92
CA LYS A 3 29.51 43.96 40.31
C LYS A 3 29.69 43.24 38.96
N ILE A 4 28.76 42.34 38.63
CA ILE A 4 28.08 42.16 37.33
C ILE A 4 28.90 42.37 36.05
N ILE A 5 29.00 41.34 35.21
CA ILE A 5 28.51 41.37 33.81
C ILE A 5 28.01 39.96 33.45
N SER A 6 26.70 39.89 33.27
CA SER A 6 25.97 38.79 32.64
C SER A 6 26.34 38.67 31.17
N ILE A 7 26.56 37.45 30.68
CA ILE A 7 26.34 37.12 29.28
C ILE A 7 25.54 35.82 29.23
N SER A 8 24.22 35.97 29.13
CA SER A 8 23.29 34.89 28.81
C SER A 8 23.45 34.53 27.34
N VAL A 9 24.14 33.43 27.03
CA VAL A 9 24.15 32.86 25.67
C VAL A 9 23.02 31.84 25.59
N LEU A 10 21.84 32.33 25.20
CA LEU A 10 20.72 31.52 24.78
C LEU A 10 21.09 30.89 23.42
N SER A 11 21.64 29.66 23.46
CA SER A 11 21.87 28.89 22.25
C SER A 11 20.54 28.34 21.77
N ALA A 12 19.91 29.03 20.83
CA ALA A 12 18.78 28.54 20.07
C ALA A 12 19.24 27.29 19.30
N PHE A 13 18.85 26.11 19.78
CA PHE A 13 18.80 24.92 18.94
C PHE A 13 17.72 25.18 17.88
N LEU A 14 18.14 25.71 16.74
CA LEU A 14 17.37 25.66 15.51
C LEU A 14 17.06 24.19 15.26
N VAL A 15 15.80 23.82 15.48
CA VAL A 15 15.20 22.62 14.90
C VAL A 15 15.32 22.80 13.39
N ALA A 16 16.38 22.26 12.81
CA ALA A 16 16.44 22.04 11.39
C ALA A 16 15.40 20.97 11.08
N CYS A 17 14.17 21.40 10.78
CA CYS A 17 13.24 20.63 9.98
C CYS A 17 13.88 20.44 8.61
N SER A 18 14.80 19.48 8.49
CA SER A 18 15.23 18.97 7.20
C SER A 18 13.98 18.43 6.52
N SER A 19 13.56 19.14 5.48
CA SER A 19 12.53 18.75 4.53
C SER A 19 12.67 17.27 4.20
N LEU A 20 11.73 16.48 4.72
CA LEU A 20 11.51 15.10 4.33
C LEU A 20 11.23 15.10 2.83
N THR A 21 12.28 14.88 2.04
CA THR A 21 12.16 14.55 0.62
C THR A 21 11.16 13.41 0.53
N SER A 22 10.05 13.60 -0.17
CA SER A 22 9.05 12.57 -0.42
C SER A 22 9.79 11.36 -0.99
N TYR A 23 10.05 10.34 -0.17
CA TYR A 23 10.75 9.14 -0.60
C TYR A 23 9.80 8.41 -1.52
N VAL A 24 10.02 8.57 -2.82
CA VAL A 24 9.43 7.75 -3.87
C VAL A 24 10.63 7.11 -4.58
N PRO A 25 10.85 5.80 -4.42
CA PRO A 25 11.92 5.13 -5.14
C PRO A 25 11.61 5.24 -6.64
N PHE A 26 12.59 5.70 -7.42
CA PHE A 26 12.50 5.96 -8.85
C PHE A 26 11.66 4.91 -9.60
N MET A 27 10.55 5.35 -10.17
CA MET A 27 9.59 4.50 -10.86
C MET A 27 9.66 4.74 -12.36
N ASP A 28 10.08 3.72 -13.09
CA ASP A 28 10.03 3.70 -14.56
C ASP A 28 8.68 3.09 -15.00
N ASN A 29 7.90 3.84 -15.77
CA ASN A 29 6.49 3.52 -16.06
C ASN A 29 6.30 2.34 -17.03
N GLU A 30 7.35 1.89 -17.71
CA GLU A 30 7.22 0.88 -18.76
C GLU A 30 7.29 -0.57 -18.25
N LYS A 31 7.84 -0.81 -17.05
CA LYS A 31 8.02 -2.18 -16.54
C LYS A 31 6.90 -2.56 -15.57
N LYS A 32 6.35 -3.77 -15.73
CA LYS A 32 5.45 -4.35 -14.73
C LYS A 32 6.16 -4.39 -13.38
N VAL A 33 5.47 -3.91 -12.34
CA VAL A 33 5.96 -3.94 -10.94
C VAL A 33 6.16 -5.38 -10.46
N ILE A 34 5.24 -6.26 -10.86
CA ILE A 34 5.25 -7.69 -10.54
C ILE A 34 4.60 -8.49 -11.68
N ASP A 35 5.15 -9.67 -11.96
CA ASP A 35 4.64 -10.62 -12.95
C ASP A 35 5.02 -12.04 -12.51
N LEU A 36 4.24 -12.60 -11.59
CA LEU A 36 4.49 -13.96 -11.09
C LEU A 36 4.08 -15.01 -12.12
N ASP A 37 4.89 -16.05 -12.26
CA ASP A 37 4.49 -17.25 -12.98
C ASP A 37 3.19 -17.80 -12.39
N LYS A 38 2.25 -18.24 -13.24
CA LYS A 38 0.93 -18.74 -12.80
C LYS A 38 1.03 -19.85 -11.75
N GLU A 39 2.04 -20.70 -11.86
CA GLU A 39 2.31 -21.80 -10.93
C GLU A 39 2.74 -21.34 -9.54
N LYS A 40 3.27 -20.12 -9.42
CA LYS A 40 3.69 -19.50 -8.15
C LYS A 40 2.57 -18.69 -7.49
N ILE A 41 1.43 -18.53 -8.16
CA ILE A 41 0.29 -17.79 -7.62
C ILE A 41 -0.44 -18.67 -6.61
N ASP A 42 -0.29 -18.30 -5.33
CA ASP A 42 -1.16 -18.80 -4.27
C ASP A 42 -2.57 -18.21 -4.41
N LYS A 43 -3.52 -19.05 -4.82
CA LYS A 43 -4.90 -18.66 -5.18
C LYS A 43 -5.60 -17.83 -4.12
N LYS A 44 -5.59 -18.28 -2.86
CA LYS A 44 -6.30 -17.61 -1.76
C LYS A 44 -5.77 -16.19 -1.53
N SER A 45 -4.45 -16.01 -1.56
CA SER A 45 -3.81 -14.71 -1.36
C SER A 45 -4.06 -13.76 -2.53
N TYR A 46 -3.97 -14.27 -3.75
CA TYR A 46 -4.31 -13.50 -4.95
C TYR A 46 -5.78 -13.07 -4.94
N ALA A 47 -6.70 -14.01 -4.74
CA ALA A 47 -8.13 -13.77 -4.89
C ALA A 47 -8.68 -12.78 -3.87
N SER A 48 -8.30 -12.95 -2.60
CA SER A 48 -8.71 -12.05 -1.52
C SER A 48 -8.18 -10.63 -1.72
N ALA A 49 -6.92 -10.48 -2.13
CA ALA A 49 -6.35 -9.17 -2.41
C ALA A 49 -6.96 -8.52 -3.66
N TYR A 50 -7.21 -9.30 -4.71
CA TYR A 50 -7.93 -8.84 -5.91
C TYR A 50 -9.33 -8.34 -5.55
N ALA A 51 -10.11 -9.15 -4.81
CA ALA A 51 -11.47 -8.80 -4.42
C ALA A 51 -11.52 -7.54 -3.55
N ALA A 52 -10.66 -7.44 -2.54
CA ALA A 52 -10.57 -6.25 -1.69
C ALA A 52 -10.21 -4.99 -2.50
N THR A 53 -9.33 -5.14 -3.51
CA THR A 53 -8.93 -4.04 -4.39
C THR A 53 -10.09 -3.58 -5.26
N VAL A 54 -10.78 -4.50 -5.94
CA VAL A 54 -11.96 -4.19 -6.76
C VAL A 54 -13.03 -3.49 -5.93
N GLN A 55 -13.33 -4.00 -4.73
CA GLN A 55 -14.34 -3.40 -3.85
C GLN A 55 -13.95 -1.99 -3.38
N THR A 56 -12.67 -1.74 -3.13
CA THR A 56 -12.19 -0.45 -2.60
C THR A 56 -12.05 0.61 -3.69
N TYR A 57 -11.65 0.21 -4.89
CA TYR A 57 -11.20 1.11 -5.96
C TYR A 57 -12.13 1.16 -7.18
N SER A 58 -13.22 0.39 -7.20
CA SER A 58 -14.25 0.53 -8.23
C SER A 58 -14.79 1.96 -8.29
N GLY A 59 -14.84 2.53 -9.49
CA GLY A 59 -15.24 3.92 -9.73
C GLY A 59 -14.20 4.98 -9.33
N ARG A 60 -13.05 4.59 -8.78
CA ARG A 60 -11.95 5.51 -8.39
C ARG A 60 -10.76 5.46 -9.34
N VAL A 61 -10.55 4.32 -9.99
CA VAL A 61 -9.48 4.11 -10.96
C VAL A 61 -10.02 4.44 -12.36
N ASN A 62 -9.33 5.33 -13.05
CA ASN A 62 -9.60 5.71 -14.43
C ASN A 62 -8.38 5.39 -15.32
N GLU A 63 -8.47 5.69 -16.60
CA GLU A 63 -7.40 5.42 -17.58
C GLU A 63 -6.07 6.09 -17.20
N ASP A 64 -6.13 7.28 -16.61
CA ASP A 64 -4.97 8.10 -16.21
C ASP A 64 -4.38 7.72 -14.85
N TYR A 65 -4.98 6.77 -14.12
CA TYR A 65 -4.52 6.39 -12.79
C TYR A 65 -3.18 5.66 -12.88
N ASP A 66 -2.20 6.08 -12.07
CA ASP A 66 -0.88 5.42 -12.06
C ASP A 66 -0.92 4.11 -11.25
N VAL A 67 -1.31 3.04 -11.94
CA VAL A 67 -1.39 1.69 -11.39
C VAL A 67 -0.01 1.14 -11.01
N ASN A 68 1.05 1.53 -11.70
CA ASN A 68 2.40 1.06 -11.36
C ASN A 68 2.87 1.67 -10.04
N SER A 69 2.69 2.98 -9.87
CA SER A 69 3.01 3.65 -8.61
C SER A 69 2.24 3.07 -7.44
N PHE A 70 0.93 2.86 -7.63
CA PHE A 70 0.11 2.19 -6.63
C PHE A 70 0.61 0.81 -6.25
N ALA A 71 0.86 -0.06 -7.24
CA ALA A 71 1.32 -1.42 -6.97
C ALA A 71 2.71 -1.45 -6.34
N SER A 72 3.59 -0.50 -6.67
CA SER A 72 4.91 -0.40 -6.06
C SER A 72 4.83 0.02 -4.59
N GLY A 73 3.94 0.96 -4.26
CA GLY A 73 3.67 1.31 -2.86
C GLY A 73 3.16 0.11 -2.06
N ALA A 74 2.23 -0.66 -2.62
CA ALA A 74 1.73 -1.88 -1.98
C ALA A 74 2.83 -2.94 -1.79
N ASN A 75 3.66 -3.16 -2.81
CA ASN A 75 4.77 -4.10 -2.77
C ASN A 75 5.84 -3.70 -1.73
N ASP A 76 6.24 -2.42 -1.71
CA ASP A 76 7.22 -1.91 -0.77
C ASP A 76 6.74 -2.00 0.68
N TRP A 77 5.43 -1.81 0.92
CA TRP A 77 4.84 -2.07 2.23
C TRP A 77 5.03 -3.53 2.65
N TYR A 78 4.63 -4.49 1.81
CA TYR A 78 4.74 -5.91 2.15
C TYR A 78 6.18 -6.42 2.26
N LEU A 79 7.11 -5.78 1.55
CA LEU A 79 8.55 -6.05 1.66
C LEU A 79 9.23 -5.33 2.84
N ASN A 80 8.47 -4.64 3.69
CA ASN A 80 8.96 -3.83 4.81
C ASN A 80 10.01 -2.78 4.40
N ARG A 81 9.82 -2.14 3.24
CA ARG A 81 10.71 -1.09 2.70
C ARG A 81 10.27 0.32 3.07
N ILE A 82 9.07 0.48 3.62
CA ILE A 82 8.58 1.75 4.13
C ILE A 82 9.15 1.97 5.54
N LEU A 83 10.04 2.96 5.67
CA LEU A 83 10.78 3.22 6.91
C LEU A 83 10.07 4.20 7.87
N VAL A 84 9.01 4.85 7.41
CA VAL A 84 8.22 5.80 8.19
C VAL A 84 6.94 5.14 8.71
N PRO A 85 6.39 5.59 9.85
CA PRO A 85 5.10 5.10 10.35
C PRO A 85 3.96 5.34 9.34
N ILE A 86 2.99 4.43 9.30
CA ILE A 86 1.85 4.53 8.38
C ILE A 86 1.05 5.83 8.54
N GLU A 87 0.98 6.38 9.75
CA GLU A 87 0.29 7.65 10.02
C GLU A 87 1.00 8.85 9.37
N GLU A 88 2.32 8.80 9.20
CA GLU A 88 3.05 9.82 8.44
C GLU A 88 2.75 9.71 6.94
N VAL A 89 2.65 8.49 6.41
CA VAL A 89 2.25 8.25 5.01
C VAL A 89 0.85 8.79 4.75
N LYS A 90 -0.11 8.51 5.63
CA LYS A 90 -1.48 9.06 5.55
C LYS A 90 -1.48 10.58 5.63
N ALA A 91 -0.70 11.16 6.54
CA ALA A 91 -0.58 12.62 6.63
C ALA A 91 -0.08 13.24 5.32
N LYS A 92 0.92 12.63 4.67
CA LYS A 92 1.42 13.07 3.36
C LYS A 92 0.40 12.89 2.23
N LEU A 93 -0.34 11.77 2.24
CA LEU A 93 -1.38 11.49 1.26
C LEU A 93 -2.52 12.53 1.30
N TYR A 94 -2.88 12.99 2.50
CA TYR A 94 -4.00 13.91 2.72
C TYR A 94 -3.60 15.38 2.90
N GLN A 95 -2.31 15.70 2.84
CA GLN A 95 -1.86 17.09 2.91
C GLN A 95 -2.35 17.86 1.67
N GLY A 96 -3.21 18.85 1.90
CA GLY A 96 -3.75 19.74 0.87
C GLY A 96 -2.63 20.54 0.20
N GLY A 97 -2.55 20.45 -1.13
CA GLY A 97 -1.51 21.13 -1.91
C GLY A 97 -1.33 20.61 -3.34
N GLY A 98 -2.00 19.52 -3.72
CA GLY A 98 -1.79 18.88 -5.02
C GLY A 98 -0.53 18.02 -4.98
N VAL A 99 -0.67 16.77 -4.54
CA VAL A 99 0.38 15.77 -4.70
C VAL A 99 0.44 15.37 -6.17
N ASP A 100 1.65 15.24 -6.71
CA ASP A 100 1.88 14.61 -8.02
C ASP A 100 1.12 13.28 -8.09
N SER A 101 0.51 12.97 -9.24
CA SER A 101 -0.41 11.83 -9.36
C SER A 101 0.28 10.49 -9.09
N GLN A 102 1.57 10.36 -9.40
CA GLN A 102 2.36 9.17 -9.12
C GLN A 102 2.63 9.05 -7.62
N VAL A 103 3.00 10.16 -6.97
CA VAL A 103 3.21 10.22 -5.51
C VAL A 103 1.91 9.88 -4.77
N TYR A 104 0.79 10.44 -5.21
CA TYR A 104 -0.53 10.13 -4.66
C TYR A 104 -0.85 8.64 -4.82
N ALA A 105 -0.65 8.07 -6.01
CA ALA A 105 -0.90 6.66 -6.26
C ALA A 105 -0.01 5.76 -5.40
N TYR A 106 1.29 6.06 -5.29
CA TYR A 106 2.24 5.32 -4.46
C TYR A 106 1.81 5.29 -3.00
N TYR A 107 1.53 6.46 -2.39
CA TYR A 107 1.06 6.50 -1.00
C TYR A 107 -0.32 5.88 -0.82
N SER A 108 -1.22 5.99 -1.79
CA SER A 108 -2.50 5.26 -1.78
C SER A 108 -2.27 3.74 -1.72
N GLY A 109 -1.29 3.24 -2.47
CA GLY A 109 -0.89 1.83 -2.49
C GLY A 109 -0.33 1.35 -1.16
N VAL A 110 0.57 2.13 -0.55
CA VAL A 110 1.12 1.86 0.80
C VAL A 110 0.00 1.79 1.84
N VAL A 111 -0.89 2.78 1.85
CA VAL A 111 -2.01 2.84 2.79
C VAL A 111 -2.94 1.66 2.62
N PHE A 112 -3.33 1.35 1.38
CA PHE A 112 -4.20 0.22 1.08
C PHE A 112 -3.60 -1.11 1.53
N ALA A 113 -2.32 -1.36 1.22
CA ALA A 113 -1.63 -2.58 1.62
C ALA A 113 -1.54 -2.74 3.15
N SER A 114 -1.29 -1.63 3.86
CA SER A 114 -1.30 -1.60 5.33
C SER A 114 -2.67 -1.94 5.91
N GLU A 115 -3.74 -1.35 5.37
CA GLU A 115 -5.10 -1.63 5.82
C GLU A 115 -5.54 -3.07 5.50
N LEU A 116 -5.18 -3.59 4.32
CA LEU A 116 -5.48 -4.96 3.94
C LEU A 116 -4.77 -5.96 4.86
N GLN A 117 -3.47 -5.76 5.14
CA GLN A 117 -2.74 -6.57 6.13
C GLN A 117 -3.42 -6.52 7.50
N ASN A 118 -3.82 -5.33 7.96
CA ASN A 118 -4.51 -5.17 9.24
C ASN A 118 -5.86 -5.88 9.26
N ASN A 119 -6.60 -5.90 8.15
CA ASN A 119 -7.85 -6.64 8.04
C ASN A 119 -7.63 -8.16 8.16
N PHE A 120 -6.58 -8.71 7.55
CA PHE A 120 -6.21 -10.10 7.77
C PHE A 120 -5.86 -10.37 9.24
N ASN A 121 -5.06 -9.52 9.87
CA ASN A 121 -4.70 -9.65 11.30
C ASN A 121 -5.92 -9.58 12.24
N ARG A 122 -7.02 -8.93 11.83
CA ARG A 122 -8.29 -8.91 12.58
C ARG A 122 -9.07 -10.22 12.47
N LEU A 123 -8.93 -10.98 11.38
CA LEU A 123 -9.59 -12.28 11.24
C LEU A 123 -9.01 -13.31 12.22
N SER A 124 -7.69 -13.35 12.34
CA SER A 124 -6.98 -14.02 13.42
C SER A 124 -5.51 -13.57 13.47
N ALA A 125 -4.87 -13.75 14.63
CA ALA A 125 -3.48 -13.34 14.85
C ALA A 125 -2.48 -13.97 13.84
N ASN A 126 -2.80 -15.14 13.29
CA ASN A 126 -1.92 -15.86 12.36
C ASN A 126 -2.37 -15.78 10.89
N CYS A 127 -3.52 -15.15 10.60
CA CYS A 127 -4.07 -15.13 9.26
C CYS A 127 -3.08 -14.53 8.24
N TRP A 128 -2.48 -13.38 8.55
CA TRP A 128 -1.51 -12.75 7.64
C TRP A 128 -0.30 -13.64 7.32
N SER A 129 0.16 -14.44 8.28
CA SER A 129 1.27 -15.37 8.06
C SER A 129 0.96 -16.48 7.05
N GLN A 130 -0.32 -16.70 6.75
CA GLN A 130 -0.80 -17.69 5.78
C GLN A 130 -1.07 -17.06 4.41
N ILE A 131 -0.93 -15.74 4.28
CA ILE A 131 -1.08 -14.99 3.04
C ILE A 131 0.29 -14.83 2.37
N SER A 132 0.40 -15.30 1.12
CA SER A 132 1.54 -15.04 0.26
C SER A 132 1.52 -13.59 -0.20
N GLN A 133 2.45 -12.81 0.33
CA GLN A 133 2.63 -11.39 -0.01
C GLN A 133 2.88 -11.16 -1.51
N PRO A 134 3.73 -11.95 -2.21
CA PRO A 134 3.88 -11.82 -3.65
C PRO A 134 2.54 -12.05 -4.40
N SER A 135 1.80 -13.10 -4.04
CA SER A 135 0.51 -13.40 -4.68
C SER A 135 -0.53 -12.33 -4.40
N ALA A 136 -0.57 -11.81 -3.17
CA ALA A 136 -1.44 -10.68 -2.81
C ALA A 136 -1.09 -9.44 -3.63
N THR A 137 0.20 -9.11 -3.77
CA THR A 137 0.67 -7.99 -4.61
C THR A 137 0.26 -8.16 -6.07
N GLN A 138 0.40 -9.37 -6.63
CA GLN A 138 -0.07 -9.68 -7.97
C GLN A 138 -1.59 -9.48 -8.10
N GLY A 139 -2.37 -9.94 -7.13
CA GLY A 139 -3.83 -9.75 -7.11
C GLY A 139 -4.23 -8.28 -7.08
N ILE A 140 -3.53 -7.46 -6.29
CA ILE A 140 -3.73 -6.00 -6.24
C ILE A 140 -3.41 -5.37 -7.60
N TYR A 141 -2.25 -5.69 -8.18
CA TYR A 141 -1.82 -5.12 -9.46
C TYR A 141 -2.78 -5.47 -10.60
N ASP A 142 -3.16 -6.74 -10.70
CA ASP A 142 -4.11 -7.21 -11.72
C ASP A 142 -5.49 -6.55 -11.53
N ALA A 143 -5.98 -6.42 -10.30
CA ALA A 143 -7.25 -5.74 -10.03
C ALA A 143 -7.23 -4.27 -10.46
N MET A 144 -6.16 -3.54 -10.14
CA MET A 144 -6.02 -2.15 -10.54
C MET A 144 -5.92 -1.99 -12.06
N ARG A 145 -5.22 -2.91 -12.76
CA ARG A 145 -5.16 -2.93 -14.23
C ARG A 145 -6.49 -3.27 -14.88
N ASP A 146 -7.23 -4.22 -14.31
CA ASP A 146 -8.56 -4.60 -14.80
C ASP A 146 -9.57 -3.46 -14.58
N LEU A 147 -9.51 -2.78 -13.43
CA LEU A 147 -10.28 -1.56 -13.14
C LEU A 147 -9.95 -0.42 -14.10
N GLN A 148 -8.66 -0.17 -14.36
CA GLN A 148 -8.19 0.86 -15.31
C GLN A 148 -8.74 0.63 -16.73
N LYS A 149 -8.95 -0.63 -17.12
CA LYS A 149 -9.55 -1.01 -18.40
C LYS A 149 -11.08 -1.02 -18.38
N GLY A 150 -11.71 -0.76 -17.24
CA GLY A 150 -13.17 -0.88 -17.05
C GLY A 150 -13.69 -2.33 -17.14
N GLN A 151 -12.83 -3.32 -16.88
CA GLN A 151 -13.14 -4.76 -17.04
C GLN A 151 -12.73 -5.58 -15.81
N PRO A 152 -13.20 -5.25 -14.58
CA PRO A 152 -12.94 -6.09 -13.42
C PRO A 152 -13.58 -7.48 -13.61
N ARG A 153 -12.87 -8.52 -13.15
CA ARG A 153 -13.40 -9.90 -13.12
C ARG A 153 -14.52 -9.99 -12.09
N SER A 154 -15.47 -10.90 -12.31
CA SER A 154 -16.53 -11.19 -11.34
C SER A 154 -15.93 -11.64 -10.00
N LEU A 155 -16.46 -11.10 -8.90
CA LEU A 155 -16.06 -11.46 -7.54
C LEU A 155 -16.84 -12.67 -7.01
N ASP A 156 -18.03 -12.93 -7.56
CA ASP A 156 -18.98 -13.93 -7.06
C ASP A 156 -18.83 -15.28 -7.77
N GLU A 157 -17.98 -15.36 -8.80
CA GLU A 157 -17.85 -16.55 -9.64
C GLU A 157 -16.39 -16.98 -9.85
N GLY A 158 -16.19 -18.30 -9.93
CA GLY A 158 -14.95 -18.91 -10.37
C GLY A 158 -13.76 -18.67 -9.44
N TYR A 159 -12.61 -18.31 -10.03
CA TYR A 159 -11.33 -18.30 -9.34
C TYR A 159 -11.27 -17.35 -8.13
N ILE A 160 -11.92 -16.18 -8.24
CA ILE A 160 -11.91 -15.15 -7.19
C ILE A 160 -12.78 -15.55 -6.00
N ALA A 161 -14.00 -16.04 -6.26
CA ALA A 161 -14.89 -16.52 -5.21
C ALA A 161 -14.27 -17.68 -4.43
N GLU A 162 -13.81 -18.71 -5.15
CA GLU A 162 -13.20 -19.90 -4.54
C GLU A 162 -11.96 -19.58 -3.70
N GLY A 163 -11.11 -18.65 -4.16
CA GLY A 163 -9.93 -18.24 -3.40
C GLY A 163 -10.27 -17.39 -2.18
N SER A 164 -11.30 -16.55 -2.27
CA SER A 164 -11.78 -15.73 -1.14
C SER A 164 -12.39 -16.61 -0.05
N ASP A 165 -13.13 -17.65 -0.42
CA ASP A 165 -13.66 -18.65 0.51
C ASP A 165 -12.55 -19.43 1.23
N GLN A 166 -11.47 -19.77 0.51
CA GLN A 166 -10.31 -20.44 1.11
C GLN A 166 -9.65 -19.58 2.20
N VAL A 167 -9.56 -18.26 1.99
CA VAL A 167 -9.05 -17.34 3.02
C VAL A 167 -9.88 -17.41 4.28
N LEU A 168 -11.22 -17.37 4.19
CA LEU A 168 -12.08 -17.42 5.36
C LEU A 168 -11.86 -18.70 6.17
N LYS A 169 -11.77 -19.85 5.48
CA LYS A 169 -11.49 -21.14 6.13
C LYS A 169 -10.16 -21.15 6.87
N VAL A 170 -9.12 -20.68 6.20
CA VAL A 170 -7.74 -20.69 6.70
C VAL A 170 -7.55 -19.67 7.84
N CYS A 171 -8.17 -18.49 7.74
CA CYS A 171 -8.00 -17.42 8.70
C CYS A 171 -8.96 -17.47 9.90
N THR A 172 -10.14 -18.08 9.77
CA THR A 172 -11.14 -18.13 10.86
C THR A 172 -11.33 -19.54 11.44
N GLY A 173 -10.76 -20.57 10.81
CA GLY A 173 -10.92 -21.97 11.23
C GLY A 173 -12.35 -22.50 11.13
N LYS A 174 -13.20 -21.83 10.34
CA LYS A 174 -14.60 -22.21 10.09
C LYS A 174 -14.79 -22.73 8.67
#